data_AF-A0A0S2TA67-F1
#
_entry.id   AF-A0A0S2TA67-F1
#
_cell.length_a   1.000
_cell.length_b   1.000
_cell.length_c   1.000
_cell.angle_alpha   90.00
_cell.angle_beta   90.00
_cell.angle_gamma   90.00
#
_symmetry.space_group_name_H-M   'P 1'
#
loop_
_entity.id
_entity.type
_entity.pdbx_description
1 polymer ?
#
loop_
_entity_poly.entity_id
_entity_poly.type
_entity_poly.pdbx_seq_one_letter_code
_entity_poly.pdbx_strand_id
1 'polypeptide(L)'
;MAKTIKITPENKCSFCKGSICCTYVTQQIDTPRSMKDFDFILWQLSHRDVQVYKDEDGWFLLFNQPCRHLLPGGGCGIYERRPRICREYDNDFCEYDVPAQEGFELFFEDDAALDKYCRKRFKKWDKRFKKWGV
;
A
#
# COMPACT_ATOMS: atom_id res chain seq x y z
N MET A 1 35.23 21.27 -2.12
CA MET A 1 35.05 19.90 -1.57
C MET A 1 33.61 19.76 -1.14
N ALA A 2 32.82 18.89 -1.76
CA ALA A 2 31.45 18.66 -1.34
C ALA A 2 31.47 17.96 0.03
N LYS A 3 30.87 18.58 1.05
CA LYS A 3 30.66 17.94 2.35
C LYS A 3 29.77 16.72 2.12
N THR A 4 30.28 15.53 2.39
CA THR A 4 29.46 14.31 2.38
C THR A 4 28.48 14.40 3.57
N ILE A 5 27.21 14.68 3.28
CA ILE A 5 26.17 14.71 4.30
C ILE A 5 25.81 13.27 4.66
N LYS A 6 25.91 12.91 5.94
CA LYS A 6 25.42 11.62 6.44
C LYS A 6 23.89 11.66 6.48
N ILE A 7 23.25 10.71 5.79
CA ILE A 7 21.80 10.56 5.84
C ILE A 7 21.42 9.83 7.14
N THR A 8 20.47 10.37 7.87
CA THR A 8 19.94 9.86 9.15
C THR A 8 18.41 9.87 9.10
N PRO A 9 17.70 9.12 9.97
CA PRO A 9 16.23 9.12 10.00
C PRO A 9 15.61 10.54 10.09
N GLU A 10 16.28 11.47 10.76
CA GLU A 10 15.78 12.84 10.96
C GLU A 10 15.91 13.72 9.71
N ASN A 11 16.85 13.42 8.81
CA ASN A 11 17.11 14.23 7.61
C ASN A 11 16.72 13.54 6.29
N LYS A 12 16.49 12.22 6.31
CA LYS A 12 16.24 11.37 5.14
C LYS A 12 15.10 11.85 4.25
N CYS A 13 13.99 12.32 4.83
CA CYS A 13 12.86 12.86 4.06
C CYS A 13 13.28 14.02 3.14
N SER A 14 14.26 14.84 3.55
CA SER A 14 14.75 15.97 2.73
C SER A 14 15.59 15.51 1.53
N PHE A 15 16.08 14.28 1.54
CA PHE A 15 16.85 13.66 0.45
C PHE A 15 15.98 12.75 -0.43
N CYS A 16 14.79 12.38 0.03
CA CYS A 16 13.83 11.56 -0.72
C CYS A 16 13.14 12.39 -1.81
N LYS A 17 13.79 12.55 -2.96
CA LYS A 17 13.26 13.33 -4.11
C LYS A 17 11.94 12.80 -4.68
N GLY A 18 11.69 11.51 -4.53
CA GLY A 18 10.45 10.88 -4.99
C GLY A 18 9.27 11.06 -4.04
N SER A 19 9.52 11.49 -2.79
CA SER A 19 8.51 11.59 -1.72
C SER A 19 7.61 10.36 -1.66
N ILE A 20 8.22 9.17 -1.68
CA ILE A 20 7.57 7.88 -1.94
C ILE A 20 6.36 7.67 -1.02
N CYS A 21 6.49 7.93 0.28
CA CYS A 21 5.40 7.81 1.25
C CYS A 21 4.22 8.80 1.05
N CYS A 22 4.38 9.80 0.18
CA CYS A 22 3.35 10.76 -0.20
C CYS A 22 2.75 10.49 -1.60
N THR A 23 3.17 9.44 -2.30
CA THR A 23 2.65 9.09 -3.64
C THR A 23 1.52 8.07 -3.61
N TYR A 24 1.19 7.52 -2.45
CA TYR A 24 0.11 6.56 -2.26
C TYR A 24 -0.50 6.71 -0.85
N VAL A 25 -1.62 6.02 -0.61
CA VAL A 25 -2.17 5.83 0.74
C VAL A 25 -2.47 4.35 0.97
N THR A 26 -2.23 3.88 2.19
CA THR A 26 -2.61 2.53 2.61
C THR A 26 -3.72 2.57 3.65
N GLN A 27 -4.60 1.57 3.58
CA GLN A 27 -5.65 1.36 4.56
C GLN A 27 -5.59 -0.09 5.02
N GLN A 28 -5.39 -0.30 6.32
CA GLN A 28 -5.52 -1.62 6.91
C GLN A 28 -6.97 -2.10 6.76
N ILE A 29 -7.13 -3.35 6.30
CA ILE A 29 -8.41 -4.04 6.18
C ILE A 29 -8.41 -5.29 7.04
N ASP A 30 -9.61 -5.78 7.37
CA ASP A 30 -9.75 -7.05 8.07
C ASP A 30 -9.13 -8.18 7.27
N THR A 31 -8.50 -9.13 7.97
CA THR A 31 -7.93 -10.32 7.32
C THR A 31 -9.04 -11.11 6.60
N PRO A 32 -8.98 -11.31 5.27
CA PRO A 32 -9.99 -12.07 4.55
C PRO A 32 -9.95 -13.54 4.95
N ARG A 33 -11.06 -14.06 5.48
CA ARG A 33 -11.19 -15.44 5.98
C ARG A 33 -12.08 -16.30 5.07
N SER A 34 -12.95 -15.68 4.28
CA SER A 34 -13.98 -16.35 3.49
C SER A 34 -13.88 -16.05 1.99
N MET A 35 -14.47 -16.91 1.15
CA MET A 35 -14.57 -16.64 -0.29
C MET A 35 -15.32 -15.33 -0.59
N LYS A 36 -16.25 -14.91 0.28
CA LYS A 36 -16.98 -13.63 0.11
C LYS A 36 -16.05 -12.45 0.35
N ASP A 37 -15.14 -12.55 1.33
CA ASP A 37 -14.20 -11.50 1.65
C ASP A 37 -13.23 -11.29 0.48
N PHE A 38 -12.72 -12.38 -0.10
CA PHE A 38 -11.87 -12.32 -1.30
C PHE A 38 -12.62 -11.79 -2.54
N ASP A 39 -13.91 -12.13 -2.70
CA ASP A 39 -14.74 -11.59 -3.78
C ASP A 39 -15.03 -10.09 -3.60
N PHE A 40 -15.16 -9.63 -2.36
CA PHE A 40 -15.26 -8.21 -2.03
C PHE A 40 -13.96 -7.46 -2.34
N ILE A 41 -12.80 -8.05 -2.03
CA ILE A 41 -11.50 -7.47 -2.39
C ILE A 41 -11.32 -7.45 -3.92
N LEU A 42 -11.80 -8.46 -4.65
CA LEU A 42 -11.78 -8.43 -6.12
C LEU A 42 -12.52 -7.23 -6.67
N TRP A 43 -13.71 -6.92 -6.15
CA TRP A 43 -14.44 -5.71 -6.53
C TRP A 43 -13.64 -4.42 -6.26
N GLN A 44 -12.88 -4.36 -5.16
CA GLN A 44 -12.00 -3.22 -4.87
C GLN A 44 -10.87 -3.11 -5.90
N LEU A 45 -10.18 -4.22 -6.19
CA LEU A 45 -9.09 -4.30 -7.17
C LEU A 45 -9.54 -4.10 -8.62
N SER A 46 -10.83 -4.23 -8.93
CA SER A 46 -11.37 -3.89 -10.25
C SER A 46 -11.36 -2.38 -10.55
N HIS A 47 -11.01 -1.54 -9.58
CA HIS A 47 -10.86 -0.09 -9.78
C HIS A 47 -9.40 0.25 -10.11
N ARG A 48 -9.19 1.31 -10.91
CA ARG A 48 -7.85 1.75 -11.30
C ARG A 48 -7.02 2.16 -10.08
N ASP A 49 -5.72 1.85 -10.14
CA ASP A 49 -4.72 2.27 -9.17
C ASP A 49 -4.98 1.75 -7.74
N VAL A 50 -5.75 0.68 -7.60
CA VAL A 50 -5.99 -0.04 -6.34
C VAL A 50 -5.20 -1.34 -6.36
N GLN A 51 -4.43 -1.57 -5.31
CA GLN A 51 -3.62 -2.77 -5.09
C GLN A 51 -3.90 -3.31 -3.68
N VAL A 52 -3.53 -4.56 -3.43
CA VAL A 52 -3.68 -5.18 -2.10
C VAL A 52 -2.39 -5.90 -1.75
N TYR A 53 -1.96 -5.76 -0.51
CA TYR A 53 -0.83 -6.53 0.01
C TYR A 53 -1.11 -7.08 1.40
N LYS A 54 -0.31 -8.08 1.77
CA LYS A 54 -0.22 -8.61 3.13
C LYS A 54 1.24 -8.55 3.57
N ASP A 55 1.48 -8.05 4.76
CA ASP A 55 2.77 -8.09 5.47
C ASP A 55 2.57 -8.71 6.88
N GLU A 56 3.51 -8.47 7.79
CA GLU A 56 3.45 -8.94 9.18
C GLU A 56 2.33 -8.29 10.00
N ASP A 57 1.95 -7.04 9.68
CA ASP A 57 0.95 -6.25 10.40
C ASP A 57 -0.49 -6.54 9.93
N GLY A 58 -0.66 -7.12 8.73
CA GLY A 58 -1.95 -7.63 8.29
C GLY A 58 -2.19 -7.44 6.79
N TRP A 59 -3.43 -7.12 6.45
CA TRP A 59 -3.86 -6.90 5.07
C TRP A 59 -4.14 -5.42 4.84
N PHE A 60 -3.74 -4.93 3.68
CA PHE A 60 -3.85 -3.52 3.34
C PHE A 60 -4.34 -3.34 1.92
N LEU A 61 -5.20 -2.34 1.74
CA LEU A 61 -5.42 -1.71 0.45
C LEU A 61 -4.35 -0.66 0.24
N LEU A 62 -3.84 -0.56 -0.99
CA LEU A 62 -2.89 0.44 -1.42
C LEU A 62 -3.50 1.19 -2.61
N PHE A 63 -3.68 2.50 -2.45
CA PHE A 63 -4.18 3.37 -3.50
C PHE A 63 -3.03 4.21 -4.03
N ASN A 64 -2.64 4.02 -5.29
CA ASN A 64 -1.56 4.74 -5.95
C ASN A 64 -2.00 6.15 -6.35
N GLN A 65 -2.27 6.99 -5.35
CA GLN A 65 -2.81 8.33 -5.52
C GLN A 65 -1.92 9.34 -4.79
N PRO A 66 -1.20 10.22 -5.52
CA PRO A 66 -0.35 11.22 -4.91
C PRO A 66 -1.11 12.20 -4.01
N CYS A 67 -0.49 12.57 -2.90
CA CYS A 67 -1.02 13.56 -1.99
C CYS A 67 -1.20 14.91 -2.72
N ARG A 68 -2.42 15.46 -2.66
CA ARG A 68 -2.76 16.77 -3.24
C ARG A 68 -1.95 17.96 -2.70
N HIS A 69 -1.24 17.78 -1.59
CA HIS A 69 -0.40 18.81 -0.96
C HIS A 69 1.09 18.61 -1.22
N LEU A 70 1.46 17.63 -2.05
CA LEU A 70 2.85 17.41 -2.46
C LEU A 70 3.29 18.55 -3.39
N LEU A 71 4.33 19.28 -3.00
CA LEU A 71 4.86 20.39 -3.77
C LEU A 71 5.84 19.91 -4.86
N PRO A 72 6.03 20.70 -5.93
CA PRO A 72 7.17 20.51 -6.83
C PRO A 72 8.48 20.47 -6.02
N GLY A 73 9.25 19.39 -6.15
CA GLY A 73 10.47 19.16 -5.38
C GLY A 73 10.32 18.29 -4.12
N GLY A 74 9.12 17.77 -3.85
CA GLY A 74 8.89 16.71 -2.87
C GLY A 74 8.51 17.15 -1.45
N GLY A 75 8.42 18.47 -1.22
CA GLY A 75 8.01 19.01 0.07
C GLY A 75 6.50 18.91 0.34
N CYS A 76 6.11 18.96 1.62
CA CYS A 76 4.69 19.00 2.01
C CYS A 76 4.20 20.45 2.13
N GLY A 77 3.21 20.85 1.32
CA GLY A 77 2.63 22.20 1.34
C GLY A 77 1.75 22.52 2.55
N ILE A 78 1.47 21.53 3.40
CA ILE A 78 0.72 21.70 4.66
C ILE A 78 1.50 21.17 5.87
N TYR A 79 2.83 21.22 5.85
CA TYR A 79 3.69 20.58 6.85
C TYR A 79 3.25 20.81 8.31
N GLU A 80 2.93 22.06 8.68
CA GLU A 80 2.48 22.45 10.02
C GLU A 80 1.05 22.02 10.36
N ARG A 81 0.24 21.69 9.36
CA ARG A 81 -1.18 21.29 9.47
C ARG A 81 -1.41 19.83 9.02
N ARG A 82 -0.35 19.03 8.94
CA ARG A 82 -0.42 17.61 8.58
C ARG A 82 -1.38 16.84 9.51
N PRO A 83 -2.08 15.81 8.98
CA PRO A 83 -2.90 14.92 9.81
C PRO A 83 -2.03 14.09 10.75
N ARG A 84 -2.65 13.50 11.78
CA ARG A 84 -1.96 12.75 12.84
C ARG A 84 -1.02 11.66 12.30
N ILE A 85 -1.49 10.85 11.36
CA ILE A 85 -0.71 9.75 10.75
C ILE A 85 0.60 10.23 10.10
N CYS A 86 0.61 11.41 9.47
CA CYS A 86 1.82 11.98 8.87
C CYS A 86 2.78 12.60 9.91
N ARG A 87 2.33 12.85 11.14
CA ARG A 87 3.15 13.37 12.25
C ARG A 87 3.76 12.25 13.08
N GLU A 88 2.99 11.17 13.23
CA GLU A 88 3.39 9.95 13.93
C GLU A 88 4.26 9.04 13.05
N TYR A 89 4.39 9.35 11.75
CA TYR A 89 5.27 8.62 10.84
C TYR A 89 6.73 8.71 11.29
N ASP A 90 7.37 7.55 11.36
CA ASP A 90 8.77 7.38 11.71
C ASP A 90 9.58 6.85 10.52
N ASN A 91 10.88 7.13 10.51
CA ASN A 91 11.80 6.83 9.40
C ASN A 91 12.70 5.61 9.65
N ASP A 92 12.45 4.80 10.68
CA ASP A 92 13.24 3.60 10.99
C ASP A 92 13.19 2.57 9.86
N PHE A 93 12.01 2.35 9.27
CA PHE A 93 11.81 1.47 8.12
C PHE A 93 11.22 2.27 6.95
N CYS A 94 12.11 2.93 6.19
CA CYS A 94 11.73 3.84 5.11
C CYS A 94 11.95 3.21 3.72
N GLU A 95 11.00 3.40 2.81
CA GLU A 95 11.10 2.96 1.40
C GLU A 95 12.24 3.60 0.61
N TYR A 96 12.83 4.66 1.16
CA TYR A 96 14.04 5.24 0.62
C TYR A 96 15.24 4.28 0.74
N ASP A 97 15.27 3.42 1.76
CA ASP A 97 16.37 2.49 2.02
C ASP A 97 16.11 1.11 1.39
N VAL A 98 14.88 0.60 1.53
CA VAL A 98 14.47 -0.73 1.06
C VAL A 98 13.06 -0.63 0.47
N PRO A 99 12.80 -1.13 -0.75
CA PRO A 99 11.46 -1.13 -1.32
C PRO A 99 10.43 -1.84 -0.41
N ALA A 100 9.23 -1.28 -0.27
CA ALA A 100 8.17 -1.85 0.56
C ALA A 100 7.83 -3.31 0.17
N GLN A 101 7.97 -3.64 -1.11
CA GLN A 101 7.70 -4.98 -1.65
C GLN A 101 8.56 -6.08 -1.03
N GLU A 102 9.73 -5.77 -0.48
CA GLU A 102 10.56 -6.76 0.21
C GLU A 102 9.94 -7.24 1.53
N GLY A 103 9.05 -6.44 2.14
CA GLY A 103 8.29 -6.80 3.33
C GLY A 103 6.97 -7.52 3.06
N PHE A 104 6.54 -7.64 1.79
CA PHE A 104 5.24 -8.21 1.45
C PHE A 104 5.29 -9.73 1.43
N GLU A 105 4.44 -10.37 2.24
CA GLU A 105 4.16 -11.80 2.15
C GLU A 105 3.26 -12.15 0.96
N LEU A 106 2.30 -11.28 0.65
CA LEU A 106 1.43 -11.38 -0.52
C LEU A 106 1.28 -10.00 -1.16
N PHE A 107 1.26 -9.95 -2.48
CA PHE A 107 1.01 -8.72 -3.25
C PHE A 107 0.13 -9.04 -4.46
N PHE A 108 -0.90 -8.23 -4.66
CA PHE A 108 -1.85 -8.31 -5.76
C PHE A 108 -1.94 -6.92 -6.41
N GLU A 109 -1.36 -6.82 -7.60
CA GLU A 109 -1.36 -5.59 -8.40
C GLU A 109 -2.74 -5.27 -8.96
N ASP A 110 -3.54 -6.28 -9.24
CA ASP A 110 -4.86 -6.15 -9.86
C ASP A 110 -5.78 -7.32 -9.49
N ASP A 111 -7.02 -7.26 -9.98
CA ASP A 111 -8.05 -8.26 -9.77
C ASP A 111 -7.66 -9.62 -10.41
N ALA A 112 -6.98 -9.61 -11.55
CA ALA A 112 -6.53 -10.84 -12.21
C ALA A 112 -5.50 -11.61 -11.35
N ALA A 113 -4.57 -10.92 -10.71
CA ALA A 113 -3.59 -11.50 -9.79
C ALA A 113 -4.29 -12.13 -8.58
N LEU A 114 -5.27 -11.44 -7.99
CA LEU A 114 -6.04 -11.97 -6.87
C LEU A 114 -6.93 -13.14 -7.26
N ASP A 115 -7.60 -13.09 -8.43
CA ASP A 115 -8.46 -14.17 -8.92
C ASP A 115 -7.63 -15.44 -9.16
N LYS A 116 -6.44 -15.32 -9.75
CA LYS A 116 -5.48 -16.43 -9.90
C LYS A 116 -5.10 -17.05 -8.56
N TYR A 117 -4.86 -16.23 -7.54
CA TYR A 117 -4.61 -16.72 -6.17
C TYR A 117 -5.83 -17.44 -5.59
N CYS A 118 -7.01 -16.86 -5.74
CA CYS A 118 -8.26 -17.44 -5.24
C CYS A 118 -8.59 -18.79 -5.89
N ARG A 119 -8.35 -18.95 -7.19
CA ARG A 119 -8.50 -20.22 -7.92
C ARG A 119 -7.58 -21.32 -7.40
N LYS A 120 -6.35 -20.97 -6.99
CA LYS A 120 -5.41 -21.91 -6.38
C LYS A 120 -5.81 -22.25 -4.94
N ARG A 121 -6.25 -21.25 -4.17
CA ARG A 121 -6.60 -21.38 -2.76
C ARG A 121 -7.91 -22.13 -2.53
N PHE A 122 -8.94 -21.86 -3.33
CA PHE A 122 -10.30 -22.33 -3.11
C PHE A 122 -10.77 -23.33 -4.19
N LYS A 123 -10.89 -24.61 -3.83
CA LYS A 123 -11.34 -25.69 -4.74
C LYS A 123 -12.66 -25.44 -5.48
N LYS A 124 -13.55 -24.62 -4.92
CA LYS A 124 -14.89 -24.32 -5.47
C LYS A 124 -15.05 -22.85 -5.88
N TRP A 125 -13.95 -22.16 -6.18
CA TRP A 125 -13.95 -20.73 -6.54
C TRP A 125 -14.97 -20.37 -7.64
N ASP A 126 -14.98 -21.11 -8.74
CA ASP A 126 -15.92 -20.86 -9.84
C ASP A 126 -17.38 -21.24 -9.53
N LYS A 127 -17.60 -22.00 -8.45
CA LYS A 127 -18.94 -22.40 -8.00
C LYS A 127 -19.44 -21.53 -6.85
N ARG A 128 -18.75 -20.42 -6.53
CA ARG A 128 -19.07 -19.56 -5.38
C ARG A 128 -20.46 -18.93 -5.47
N PHE A 129 -20.83 -18.44 -6.66
CA PHE A 129 -22.13 -17.83 -6.90
C PHE A 129 -23.30 -18.82 -6.69
N LYS A 130 -23.15 -20.05 -7.19
CA LYS A 130 -24.10 -21.15 -6.91
C LYS A 130 -24.30 -21.41 -5.41
N LYS A 131 -23.23 -21.28 -4.61
CA LYS A 131 -23.30 -21.46 -3.15
C LYS A 131 -24.01 -20.28 -2.47
N TRP A 132 -23.93 -19.08 -3.04
CA TRP A 132 -24.53 -17.87 -2.50
C TRP A 132 -25.96 -17.61 -2.99
N GLY A 133 -26.43 -18.36 -3.98
CA GLY A 133 -27.77 -18.21 -4.56
C GLY A 133 -27.90 -16.97 -5.45
N VAL A 134 -26.78 -16.51 -6.01
CA VAL A 134 -26.69 -15.44 -7.03
C VAL A 134 -26.22 -15.99 -8.36
#